data_AF-A0A2K4W2A5-F1
#
_entry.id   AF-A0A2K4W2A5-F1
#
_cell.length_a   1.000
_cell.length_b   1.000
_cell.length_c   1.000
_cell.angle_alpha   90.00
_cell.angle_beta   90.00
_cell.angle_gamma   90.00
#
_symmetry.space_group_name_H-M   'P 1'
#
loop_
_entity.id
_entity.type
_entity.pdbx_description
1 polymer ?
#
loop_
_entity_poly.entity_id
_entity_poly.type
_entity_poly.pdbx_seq_one_letter_code
_entity_poly.pdbx_strand_id
1 'polypeptide(L)'
;MTKQRLWRTTVATGSSLIGLSYAVLAVHHGFDVPGELVHAALFLTAGIALLHHTFKRQDEGSQMPGPLTSQQVAEYECAMETIGNAIAERSQAIHEERSKAEPDTVVLSKLRQEQADLVVERSRISIDDVDSVRRAIDIYGAQVRAKL
;
A
#
# COMPACT_ATOMS: atom_id res chain seq x y z
N MET A 1 6.25 15.88 21.79
CA MET A 1 7.07 15.16 20.78
C MET A 1 7.71 13.96 21.44
N THR A 2 7.21 12.76 21.15
CA THR A 2 7.64 11.51 21.80
C THR A 2 9.07 11.15 21.37
N LYS A 3 9.94 10.80 22.32
CA LYS A 3 11.36 10.44 22.10
C LYS A 3 11.57 9.43 20.95
N GLN A 4 10.57 8.59 20.71
CA GLN A 4 10.55 7.59 19.64
C GLN A 4 10.48 8.21 18.23
N ARG A 5 9.80 9.34 18.06
CA ARG A 5 9.68 10.03 16.76
C ARG A 5 10.99 10.71 16.39
N LEU A 6 11.65 11.33 17.36
CA LEU A 6 12.98 11.93 17.20
C LEU A 6 14.04 10.88 16.84
N TRP A 7 13.99 9.70 17.47
CA TRP A 7 14.92 8.62 17.17
C TRP A 7 14.75 8.09 15.73
N ARG A 8 13.50 7.93 15.26
CA ARG A 8 13.21 7.45 13.89
C ARG A 8 13.65 8.46 12.83
N THR A 9 13.47 9.76 13.05
CA THR A 9 13.92 10.80 12.10
C THR A 9 15.43 10.88 12.00
N THR A 10 16.15 10.68 13.12
CA THR A 10 17.62 10.68 13.11
C THR A 10 18.17 9.48 12.34
N VAL A 11 17.59 8.29 12.55
CA VAL A 11 17.99 7.07 11.82
C VAL A 11 17.69 7.19 10.32
N ALA A 12 16.51 7.70 9.95
CA ALA A 12 16.13 7.88 8.55
C ALA A 12 17.03 8.89 7.81
N THR A 13 17.34 10.02 8.46
CA THR A 13 18.26 11.03 7.91
C THR A 13 19.67 10.44 7.75
N GLY A 14 20.16 9.70 8.76
CA GLY A 14 21.47 9.05 8.71
C GLY A 14 21.60 8.05 7.55
N SER A 15 20.64 7.14 7.40
CA SER A 15 20.65 6.14 6.33
C SER A 15 20.58 6.78 4.93
N SER A 16 19.82 7.87 4.79
CA SER A 16 19.70 8.60 3.52
C SER A 16 21.00 9.30 3.13
N LEU A 17 21.70 9.90 4.11
CA LEU A 17 23.00 10.55 3.88
C LEU A 17 24.07 9.52 3.50
N ILE A 18 24.08 8.34 4.12
CA ILE A 18 25.01 7.26 3.78
C ILE A 18 24.77 6.76 2.35
N GLY A 19 23.51 6.51 1.98
CA GLY A 19 23.14 6.09 0.62
C GLY A 19 23.49 7.13 -0.45
N LEU A 20 23.22 8.42 -0.17
CA LEU A 20 23.57 9.53 -1.07
C LEU A 20 25.09 9.66 -1.24
N SER A 21 25.85 9.53 -0.15
CA SER A 21 27.32 9.62 -0.18
C SER A 21 27.91 8.50 -1.03
N TYR A 22 27.40 7.27 -0.91
CA TYR A 22 27.79 6.15 -1.76
C TYR A 22 27.45 6.37 -3.23
N ALA A 23 26.26 6.93 -3.53
CA ALA A 23 25.84 7.23 -4.90
C ALA A 23 26.70 8.33 -5.55
N VAL A 24 27.12 9.35 -4.78
CA VAL A 24 28.03 10.40 -5.28
C VAL A 24 29.44 9.86 -5.49
N LEU A 25 29.95 9.04 -4.57
CA LEU A 25 31.27 8.42 -4.69
C LEU A 25 31.36 7.50 -5.91
N ALA A 26 30.29 6.74 -6.16
CA ALA A 26 30.10 5.91 -7.33
C ALA A 26 30.18 6.67 -8.67
N VAL A 27 29.55 7.83 -8.74
CA VAL A 27 29.56 8.69 -9.94
C VAL A 27 30.96 9.28 -10.18
N HIS A 28 31.70 9.57 -9.12
CA HIS A 28 33.02 10.20 -9.21
C HIS A 28 34.18 9.24 -9.47
N HIS A 29 34.11 8.01 -8.95
CA HIS A 29 35.24 7.07 -8.98
C HIS A 29 35.04 5.83 -9.85
N GLY A 30 33.81 5.55 -10.31
CA GLY A 30 33.49 4.30 -10.99
C GLY A 30 33.52 3.11 -10.01
N PHE A 31 32.67 2.11 -10.26
CA PHE A 31 32.51 0.97 -9.35
C PHE A 31 33.56 -0.11 -9.61
N ASP A 32 34.37 -0.45 -8.60
CA ASP A 32 35.38 -1.52 -8.70
C ASP A 32 34.89 -2.86 -8.11
N VAL A 33 33.77 -2.87 -7.35
CA VAL A 33 33.31 -4.06 -6.60
C VAL A 33 31.87 -4.45 -6.96
N PRO A 34 31.62 -5.67 -7.47
CA PRO A 34 30.28 -6.16 -7.75
C PRO A 34 29.49 -6.37 -6.45
N GLY A 35 28.52 -5.49 -6.17
CA GLY A 35 27.64 -5.59 -5.01
C GLY A 35 27.31 -4.26 -4.33
N GLU A 36 28.12 -3.21 -4.55
CA GLU A 36 27.90 -1.90 -3.93
C GLU A 36 26.62 -1.20 -4.44
N LEU A 37 26.28 -1.40 -5.71
CA LEU A 37 25.02 -0.94 -6.30
C LEU A 37 23.79 -1.54 -5.58
N VAL A 38 23.86 -2.83 -5.21
CA VAL A 38 22.77 -3.52 -4.52
C VAL A 38 22.62 -2.99 -3.10
N HIS A 39 23.74 -2.76 -2.39
CA HIS A 39 23.72 -2.19 -1.06
C HIS A 39 23.21 -0.74 -1.06
N ALA A 40 23.68 0.09 -1.99
CA ALA A 40 23.21 1.47 -2.14
C ALA A 40 21.70 1.51 -2.43
N ALA A 41 21.21 0.64 -3.33
CA ALA A 41 19.79 0.53 -3.63
C ALA A 41 18.97 0.07 -2.41
N LEU A 42 19.47 -0.91 -1.63
CA LEU A 42 18.80 -1.38 -0.41
C LEU A 42 18.72 -0.29 0.67
N PHE A 43 19.80 0.45 0.91
CA PHE A 43 19.80 1.54 1.89
C PHE A 43 18.92 2.72 1.45
N LEU A 44 18.92 3.06 0.15
CA LEU A 44 18.05 4.11 -0.39
C LEU A 44 16.58 3.72 -0.29
N THR A 45 16.22 2.49 -0.70
CA THR A 45 14.84 1.99 -0.63
C THR A 45 14.35 1.87 0.81
N ALA A 46 15.18 1.35 1.73
CA ALA A 46 14.84 1.32 3.15
C ALA A 46 14.71 2.73 3.75
N GLY A 47 15.60 3.65 3.37
CA GLY A 47 15.55 5.06 3.78
C GLY A 47 14.27 5.76 3.31
N ILE A 48 13.90 5.60 2.04
CA ILE A 48 12.66 6.12 1.46
C ILE A 48 11.43 5.47 2.12
N ALA A 49 11.44 4.16 2.36
CA ALA A 49 10.34 3.46 3.03
C ALA A 49 10.14 3.94 4.48
N LEU A 50 11.23 4.16 5.21
CA LEU A 50 11.19 4.73 6.55
C LEU A 50 10.74 6.19 6.52
N LEU A 51 11.24 6.99 5.57
CA LEU A 51 10.79 8.37 5.37
C LEU A 51 9.30 8.40 5.05
N HIS A 52 8.82 7.58 4.13
CA HIS A 52 7.40 7.42 3.82
C HIS A 52 6.60 6.99 5.04
N HIS A 53 7.12 6.11 5.91
CA HIS A 53 6.44 5.74 7.15
C HIS A 53 6.48 6.88 8.21
N THR A 54 7.51 7.71 8.23
CA THR A 54 7.59 8.86 9.15
C THR A 54 6.79 10.07 8.67
N PHE A 55 6.66 10.25 7.35
CA PHE A 55 5.91 11.31 6.69
C PHE A 55 4.47 10.91 6.36
N LYS A 56 4.14 9.61 6.31
CA LYS A 56 2.78 9.14 6.55
C LYS A 56 2.45 9.63 7.94
N ARG A 57 1.75 10.76 7.99
CA ARG A 57 1.19 11.38 9.18
C ARG A 57 0.71 10.25 10.08
N GLN A 58 1.39 10.04 11.21
CA GLN A 58 0.60 10.04 12.43
C GLN A 58 -0.09 11.39 12.39
N ASP A 59 -1.41 11.41 12.21
CA ASP A 59 -2.23 12.56 12.52
C ASP A 59 -2.03 12.88 14.01
N GLU A 60 -0.89 13.52 14.32
CA GLU A 60 -0.77 14.39 15.47
C GLU A 60 -1.68 15.58 15.16
N GLY A 61 -2.91 15.42 15.61
CA GLY A 61 -4.03 16.25 15.25
C GLY A 61 -5.31 15.47 14.99
N SER A 62 -5.54 14.32 15.64
CA SER A 62 -6.93 13.98 15.96
C SER A 62 -7.43 15.02 16.95
N GLN A 63 -7.77 16.20 16.43
CA GLN A 63 -9.01 16.83 16.81
C GLN A 63 -10.03 15.74 16.51
N MET A 64 -10.35 14.91 17.53
CA MET A 64 -11.33 13.85 17.36
C MET A 64 -12.52 14.51 16.68
N PRO A 65 -12.91 14.08 15.46
CA PRO A 65 -14.26 14.36 15.03
C PRO A 65 -15.16 13.90 16.18
N GLY A 66 -16.28 14.59 16.42
CA GLY A 66 -17.27 14.07 17.35
C GLY A 66 -17.50 12.57 17.10
N PRO A 67 -17.91 11.79 18.13
CA PRO A 67 -18.01 10.34 18.02
C PRO A 67 -18.63 9.93 16.68
N LEU A 68 -17.93 9.06 15.94
CA LEU A 68 -18.39 8.56 14.64
C LEU A 68 -19.84 8.12 14.77
N THR A 69 -20.68 8.55 13.83
CA THR A 69 -22.06 8.12 13.81
C THR A 69 -22.13 6.62 13.52
N SER A 70 -23.14 5.93 14.07
CA SER A 70 -23.39 4.52 13.74
C SER A 70 -23.53 4.28 12.23
N GLN A 71 -24.07 5.27 11.52
CA GLN A 71 -24.17 5.24 10.06
C GLN A 71 -22.81 5.29 9.37
N GLN A 72 -21.88 6.15 9.80
CA GLN A 72 -20.53 6.20 9.22
C GLN A 72 -19.76 4.89 9.42
N VAL A 73 -19.89 4.27 10.60
CA VAL A 73 -19.29 2.96 10.88
C VAL A 73 -19.89 1.91 9.96
N ALA A 74 -21.22 1.86 9.83
CA ALA A 74 -21.90 0.90 8.96
C ALA A 74 -21.55 1.08 7.48
N GLU A 75 -21.47 2.32 6.98
CA GLU A 75 -21.07 2.61 5.60
C GLU A 75 -19.61 2.18 5.37
N TYR A 76 -18.70 2.45 6.30
CA TYR A 76 -17.31 2.02 6.20
C TYR A 76 -17.17 0.49 6.22
N GLU A 77 -17.87 -0.20 7.11
CA GLU A 77 -17.90 -1.66 7.15
C GLU A 77 -18.43 -2.24 5.83
N CYS A 78 -19.52 -1.68 5.30
CA CYS A 78 -20.08 -2.06 4.00
C CYS A 78 -19.05 -1.87 2.87
N ALA A 79 -18.35 -0.74 2.81
CA ALA A 79 -17.29 -0.50 1.83
C ALA A 79 -16.18 -1.56 1.91
N MET A 80 -15.73 -1.87 3.13
CA MET A 80 -14.65 -2.82 3.39
C MET A 80 -15.03 -4.27 3.07
N GLU A 81 -16.27 -4.66 3.37
CA GLU A 81 -16.82 -5.97 3.02
C GLU A 81 -16.90 -6.11 1.49
N THR A 82 -17.44 -5.09 0.83
CA THR A 82 -17.70 -5.13 -0.60
C THR A 82 -16.42 -5.23 -1.43
N ILE A 83 -15.39 -4.44 -1.11
CA ILE A 83 -14.07 -4.57 -1.76
C ILE A 83 -13.38 -5.88 -1.37
N GLY A 84 -13.62 -6.39 -0.15
CA GLY A 84 -13.18 -7.71 0.29
C GLY A 84 -13.73 -8.84 -0.58
N ASN A 85 -15.02 -8.75 -0.94
CA ASN A 85 -15.68 -9.71 -1.83
C ASN A 85 -15.09 -9.68 -3.25
N ALA A 86 -14.77 -8.49 -3.78
CA ALA A 86 -14.09 -8.36 -5.08
C ALA A 86 -12.69 -9.02 -5.07
N ILE A 87 -11.93 -8.86 -3.99
CA ILE A 87 -10.62 -9.53 -3.81
C ILE A 87 -10.78 -11.06 -3.74
N ALA A 88 -11.79 -11.55 -3.01
CA ALA A 88 -12.08 -12.97 -2.91
C ALA A 88 -12.42 -13.56 -4.28
N GLU A 89 -13.25 -12.88 -5.07
CA GLU A 89 -13.57 -13.26 -6.45
C GLU A 89 -12.32 -13.34 -7.34
N ARG A 90 -11.43 -12.34 -7.27
CA ARG A 90 -10.17 -12.41 -8.03
C ARG A 90 -9.28 -13.56 -7.57
N SER A 91 -9.25 -13.86 -6.27
CA SER A 91 -8.54 -15.02 -5.74
C SER A 91 -9.09 -16.34 -6.31
N GLN A 92 -10.42 -16.44 -6.40
CA GLN A 92 -11.09 -17.61 -6.98
C GLN A 92 -10.80 -17.72 -8.49
N ALA A 93 -10.91 -16.64 -9.26
CA ALA A 93 -10.59 -16.65 -10.69
C ALA A 93 -9.13 -17.05 -10.96
N ILE A 94 -8.19 -16.59 -10.12
CA ILE A 94 -6.78 -17.02 -10.19
C ILE A 94 -6.66 -18.52 -9.92
N HIS A 95 -7.38 -19.04 -8.93
CA HIS A 95 -7.36 -20.46 -8.60
C HIS A 95 -7.95 -21.31 -9.74
N GLU A 96 -9.08 -20.90 -10.31
CA GLU A 96 -9.73 -21.55 -11.45
C GLU A 96 -8.85 -21.55 -12.70
N GLU A 97 -8.18 -20.44 -13.01
CA GLU A 97 -7.24 -20.40 -14.13
C GLU A 97 -6.03 -21.32 -13.90
N ARG A 98 -5.52 -21.37 -12.66
CA ARG A 98 -4.41 -22.25 -12.28
C ARG A 98 -4.76 -23.74 -12.32
N SER A 99 -6.03 -24.10 -12.15
CA SER A 99 -6.45 -25.51 -12.10
C SER A 99 -6.72 -26.11 -13.48
N LYS A 100 -6.69 -25.30 -14.55
CA LYS A 100 -6.79 -25.78 -15.94
C LYS A 100 -5.59 -26.64 -16.32
N ALA A 101 -5.80 -27.55 -17.27
CA ALA A 101 -4.74 -28.42 -17.81
C ALA A 101 -3.59 -27.61 -18.44
N GLU A 102 -3.94 -26.50 -19.11
CA GLU A 102 -3.00 -25.51 -19.64
C GLU A 102 -3.40 -24.12 -19.14
N PRO A 103 -2.82 -23.64 -18.02
CA PRO A 103 -3.11 -22.31 -17.49
C PRO A 103 -2.64 -21.18 -18.41
N ASP A 104 -3.49 -20.19 -18.64
CA ASP A 104 -3.10 -19.01 -19.42
C ASP A 104 -2.30 -18.01 -18.54
N THR A 105 -1.01 -17.88 -18.85
CA THR A 105 -0.10 -16.99 -18.12
C THR A 105 -0.44 -15.50 -18.27
N VAL A 106 -1.02 -15.08 -19.40
CA VAL A 106 -1.44 -13.70 -19.64
C VAL A 106 -2.65 -13.39 -18.77
N VAL A 107 -3.65 -14.28 -18.76
CA VAL A 107 -4.83 -14.15 -17.91
C VAL A 107 -4.43 -14.14 -16.42
N LEU A 108 -3.54 -15.04 -16.00
CA LEU A 108 -3.03 -15.06 -14.62
C LEU A 108 -2.31 -13.77 -14.23
N SER A 109 -1.49 -13.21 -15.11
CA SER A 109 -0.79 -11.95 -14.83
C SER A 109 -1.77 -10.79 -14.65
N LYS A 110 -2.80 -10.72 -15.51
CA LYS A 110 -3.85 -9.71 -15.44
C LYS A 110 -4.65 -9.83 -14.14
N LEU A 111 -5.11 -11.04 -13.81
CA LEU A 111 -5.88 -11.28 -12.58
C LEU A 111 -5.08 -10.94 -11.31
N ARG A 112 -3.77 -11.22 -11.28
CA ARG A 112 -2.89 -10.84 -10.16
C ARG A 112 -2.71 -9.34 -10.06
N GLN A 113 -2.57 -8.64 -11.18
CA GLN A 113 -2.49 -7.19 -11.19
C GLN A 113 -3.79 -6.57 -10.65
N GLU A 114 -4.94 -7.02 -11.15
CA GLU A 114 -6.25 -6.57 -10.68
C GLU A 114 -6.45 -6.82 -9.18
N GLN A 115 -6.04 -7.99 -8.68
CA GLN A 115 -6.07 -8.28 -7.24
C GLN A 115 -5.16 -7.34 -6.43
N ALA A 116 -3.95 -7.07 -6.90
CA ALA A 116 -3.02 -6.16 -6.24
C ALA A 116 -3.58 -4.73 -6.18
N ASP A 117 -4.19 -4.27 -7.27
CA ASP A 117 -4.82 -2.95 -7.34
C ASP A 117 -5.98 -2.83 -6.34
N LEU A 118 -6.83 -3.85 -6.23
CA LEU A 118 -7.90 -3.92 -5.23
C LEU A 118 -7.38 -3.89 -3.79
N VAL A 119 -6.27 -4.60 -3.50
CA VAL A 119 -5.65 -4.59 -2.17
C VAL A 119 -5.11 -3.19 -1.84
N VAL A 120 -4.48 -2.53 -2.80
CA VAL A 120 -4.00 -1.16 -2.65
C VAL A 120 -5.16 -0.20 -2.43
N GLU A 121 -6.24 -0.32 -3.19
CA GLU A 121 -7.43 0.52 -3.03
C GLU A 121 -8.09 0.33 -1.67
N ARG A 122 -8.25 -0.93 -1.21
CA ARG A 122 -8.76 -1.25 0.13
C ARG A 122 -7.94 -0.58 1.24
N SER A 123 -6.62 -0.48 1.06
CA SER A 123 -5.73 0.17 2.03
C SER A 123 -5.84 1.71 2.07
N ARG A 124 -6.47 2.32 1.05
CA ARG A 124 -6.67 3.76 0.92
C ARG A 124 -8.03 4.23 1.43
N ILE A 125 -9.00 3.33 1.61
CA ILE A 125 -10.31 3.67 2.18
C ILE A 125 -10.10 4.12 3.63
N SER A 126 -10.59 5.31 3.96
CA SER A 126 -10.55 5.87 5.30
C SER A 126 -11.96 6.09 5.81
N ILE A 127 -12.22 5.70 7.06
CA ILE A 127 -13.51 5.96 7.73
C ILE A 127 -13.81 7.45 7.88
N ASP A 128 -12.77 8.29 7.89
CA ASP A 128 -12.89 9.75 7.98
C ASP A 128 -13.15 10.42 6.61
N ASP A 129 -12.98 9.68 5.51
CA ASP A 129 -13.25 10.15 4.14
C ASP A 129 -14.54 9.49 3.63
N VAL A 130 -15.67 10.12 3.98
CA VAL A 130 -17.02 9.68 3.60
C VAL A 130 -17.17 9.52 2.08
N ASP A 131 -16.51 10.36 1.29
CA ASP A 131 -16.58 10.27 -0.16
C ASP A 131 -15.82 9.04 -0.66
N SER A 132 -14.68 8.68 -0.05
CA SER A 132 -13.98 7.42 -0.37
C SER A 132 -14.81 6.19 -0.05
N VAL A 133 -15.51 6.20 1.09
CA VAL A 133 -16.38 5.11 1.52
C VAL A 133 -17.53 4.94 0.52
N ARG A 134 -18.21 6.02 0.17
CA ARG A 134 -19.32 5.98 -0.79
C ARG A 134 -18.89 5.53 -2.17
N ARG A 135 -17.76 6.03 -2.68
CA ARG A 135 -17.20 5.57 -3.97
C ARG A 135 -16.93 4.07 -3.96
N ALA A 136 -16.35 3.54 -2.88
CA ALA A 136 -16.09 2.10 -2.78
C ALA A 136 -17.39 1.28 -2.78
N ILE A 137 -18.43 1.74 -2.06
CA ILE A 137 -19.76 1.10 -2.07
C ILE A 137 -20.40 1.17 -3.47
N ASP A 138 -20.28 2.29 -4.18
CA ASP A 138 -20.87 2.44 -5.51
C ASP A 138 -20.19 1.53 -6.54
N ILE A 139 -18.85 1.53 -6.56
CA ILE A 139 -18.04 0.77 -7.52
C ILE A 139 -18.18 -0.74 -7.26
N TYR A 140 -17.96 -1.17 -6.02
CA TYR A 140 -17.89 -2.59 -5.69
C TYR A 140 -19.26 -3.15 -5.30
N GLY A 141 -20.18 -2.31 -4.79
CA GLY A 141 -21.49 -2.77 -4.33
C GLY A 141 -22.39 -3.13 -5.50
N ALA A 142 -22.18 -2.50 -6.65
CA ALA A 142 -22.80 -2.92 -7.90
C ALA A 142 -22.40 -4.35 -8.30
N GLN A 143 -21.17 -4.76 -8.02
CA GLN A 143 -20.67 -6.11 -8.34
C GLN A 143 -21.30 -7.18 -7.45
N VAL A 144 -21.56 -6.86 -6.18
CA VAL A 144 -22.29 -7.75 -5.26
C VAL A 144 -23.78 -7.81 -5.63
N ARG A 145 -24.42 -6.68 -5.94
CA ARG A 145 -25.84 -6.63 -6.32
C ARG A 145 -26.15 -7.33 -7.64
N ALA A 146 -25.22 -7.32 -8.59
CA ALA A 146 -25.37 -8.06 -9.85
C ALA A 146 -25.37 -9.59 -9.69
N LYS A 147 -25.06 -10.10 -8.49
CA LYS A 147 -24.98 -11.54 -8.16
C LYS A 147 -26.15 -12.04 -7.30
N LEU A 148 -27.07 -11.16 -6.90
CA LEU A 148 -28.33 -11.48 -6.21
C LEU A 148 -29.46 -11.66 -7.22
#